data_AF-A0A0W8G816-F1
#
_entry.id   AF-A0A0W8G816-F1
#
_cell.length_a   1.000
_cell.length_b   1.000
_cell.length_c   1.000
_cell.angle_alpha   90.00
_cell.angle_beta   90.00
_cell.angle_gamma   90.00
#
_symmetry.space_group_name_H-M   'P 1'
#
loop_
_entity.id
_entity.type
_entity.pdbx_description
1 polymer ?
#
loop_
_entity_poly.entity_id
_entity_poly.type
_entity_poly.pdbx_seq_one_letter_code
_entity_poly.pdbx_strand_id
1 'polypeptide(L)'
;MVLRKTMIWSCLVLAAVFAAGCQVRIEGPPRSEVVVVEEVRTVRGTAEVRTCPSMYCEVRMTVYRGWQVRVLGYRDGYAEVVVVNSGVRGWMLSRMLY
;
A
#
# COMPACT_ATOMS: atom_id res chain seq x y z
N MET A 1 4.19 -34.98 -77.15
CA MET A 1 4.51 -35.52 -75.81
C MET A 1 4.84 -34.35 -74.89
N VAL A 2 3.90 -33.96 -74.03
CA VAL A 2 4.02 -32.84 -73.09
C VAL A 2 4.42 -33.41 -71.74
N LEU A 3 5.67 -33.19 -71.32
CA LEU A 3 6.19 -33.70 -70.05
C LEU A 3 5.67 -32.84 -68.90
N ARG A 4 4.87 -33.47 -68.04
CA ARG A 4 4.15 -32.93 -66.89
C ARG A 4 5.12 -32.26 -65.90
N LYS A 5 4.95 -30.96 -65.61
CA LYS A 5 4.06 -30.41 -64.57
C LYS A 5 4.60 -30.63 -63.15
N THR A 6 5.63 -29.85 -62.78
CA THR A 6 5.62 -28.91 -61.64
C THR A 6 4.70 -29.24 -60.44
N MET A 7 4.77 -30.45 -59.88
CA MET A 7 3.89 -30.92 -58.81
C MET A 7 4.66 -31.32 -57.55
N ILE A 8 5.63 -30.51 -57.12
CA ILE A 8 6.39 -30.76 -55.88
C ILE A 8 6.37 -29.55 -54.91
N TRP A 9 5.83 -28.41 -55.33
CA TRP A 9 5.99 -27.14 -54.60
C TRP A 9 4.68 -26.52 -54.08
N SER A 10 3.63 -27.34 -53.88
CA SER A 10 2.32 -26.82 -53.43
C SER A 10 1.83 -27.35 -52.07
N CYS A 11 2.53 -28.29 -51.43
CA CYS A 11 2.13 -28.79 -50.10
C CYS A 11 2.73 -28.02 -48.91
N LEU A 12 3.78 -27.21 -49.12
CA LEU A 12 4.49 -26.57 -48.01
C LEU A 12 3.92 -25.23 -47.54
N VAL A 13 2.97 -24.63 -48.27
CA VAL A 13 2.44 -23.29 -47.94
C VAL A 13 1.15 -23.35 -47.09
N LEU A 14 0.51 -24.51 -46.95
CA LEU A 14 -0.81 -24.62 -46.31
C LEU A 14 -0.80 -24.86 -44.79
N ALA A 15 0.35 -25.01 -44.15
CA ALA A 15 0.42 -25.38 -42.72
C ALA A 15 0.68 -24.22 -41.74
N ALA A 16 0.71 -22.96 -42.20
CA ALA A 16 1.22 -21.84 -41.38
C ALA A 16 0.17 -20.85 -40.85
N VAL A 17 -1.14 -21.12 -40.96
CA VAL A 17 -2.19 -20.13 -40.61
C VAL A 17 -2.90 -20.41 -39.27
N PHE A 18 -2.64 -21.54 -38.61
CA PHE A 18 -3.39 -21.94 -37.40
C PHE A 18 -2.75 -21.59 -36.04
N ALA A 19 -1.87 -20.57 -35.99
CA ALA A 19 -1.25 -20.14 -34.73
C ALA A 19 -1.61 -18.70 -34.31
N ALA A 20 -2.63 -18.09 -34.91
CA ALA A 20 -3.22 -16.86 -34.39
C ALA A 20 -4.19 -17.19 -33.23
N GLY A 21 -3.67 -17.85 -32.20
CA GLY A 21 -4.35 -17.91 -30.92
C GLY A 21 -4.38 -16.49 -30.35
N CYS A 22 -5.55 -15.85 -30.33
CA CYS A 22 -5.78 -14.68 -29.49
C CYS A 22 -5.55 -15.11 -28.04
N GLN A 23 -4.32 -14.96 -27.58
CA GLN A 23 -3.97 -15.10 -26.18
C GLN A 23 -4.62 -13.96 -25.40
N VAL A 24 -5.83 -14.22 -24.90
CA VAL A 24 -6.52 -13.36 -23.93
C VAL A 24 -5.69 -13.44 -22.65
N ARG A 25 -4.76 -12.50 -22.51
CA ARG A 25 -3.95 -12.36 -21.31
C ARG A 25 -4.86 -11.78 -20.23
N ILE A 26 -5.39 -12.63 -19.38
CA ILE A 26 -6.10 -12.22 -18.17
C ILE A 26 -5.02 -11.66 -17.24
N GLU A 27 -4.84 -10.34 -17.25
CA GLU A 27 -4.10 -9.65 -16.20
C GLU A 27 -4.88 -9.94 -14.91
N GLY A 28 -4.28 -10.74 -14.03
CA GLY A 28 -4.82 -10.99 -12.71
C GLY A 28 -5.07 -9.64 -12.03
N PRO A 29 -6.12 -9.52 -11.21
CA PRO A 29 -6.42 -8.26 -10.54
C PRO A 29 -5.15 -7.75 -9.86
N PRO A 30 -4.84 -6.45 -9.97
CA PRO A 30 -3.66 -5.90 -9.29
C PRO A 30 -3.72 -6.35 -7.84
N ARG A 31 -2.64 -6.99 -7.39
CA ARG A 31 -2.52 -7.56 -6.05
C ARG A 31 -3.00 -6.50 -5.08
N SER A 32 -4.11 -6.78 -4.38
CA SER A 32 -4.75 -5.83 -3.46
C SER A 32 -3.69 -5.23 -2.55
N GLU A 33 -3.30 -4.01 -2.84
CA GLU A 33 -2.35 -3.27 -2.04
C GLU A 33 -3.18 -2.82 -0.83
N VAL A 34 -2.89 -3.41 0.32
CA VAL A 34 -3.51 -2.97 1.58
C VAL A 34 -2.96 -1.57 1.83
N VAL A 35 -3.68 -0.57 1.34
CA VAL A 35 -3.42 0.83 1.68
C VAL A 35 -3.76 0.95 3.15
N VAL A 36 -2.77 0.76 4.02
CA VAL A 36 -2.87 1.18 5.41
C VAL A 36 -3.01 2.69 5.34
N VAL A 37 -4.25 3.17 5.49
CA VAL A 37 -4.54 4.60 5.53
C VAL A 37 -3.94 5.11 6.84
N GLU A 38 -2.67 5.49 6.79
CA GLU A 38 -1.99 6.15 7.89
C GLU A 38 -2.63 7.52 8.07
N GLU A 39 -3.49 7.60 9.07
CA GLU A 39 -4.22 8.81 9.36
C GLU A 39 -3.28 9.82 10.03
N VAL A 40 -2.84 10.80 9.26
CA VAL A 40 -2.05 11.92 9.78
C VAL A 40 -3.01 12.91 10.43
N ARG A 41 -2.86 13.11 11.73
CA ARG A 41 -3.62 14.08 12.54
C ARG A 41 -2.71 15.19 13.06
N THR A 42 -3.33 16.33 13.35
CA THR A 42 -2.64 17.49 13.92
C THR A 42 -2.89 17.57 15.41
N VAL A 43 -1.84 17.86 16.19
CA VAL A 43 -1.94 18.03 17.64
C VAL A 43 -2.59 19.38 17.98
N ARG A 44 -3.61 19.34 18.85
CA ARG A 44 -4.43 20.48 19.29
C ARG A 44 -3.76 21.40 20.31
N GLY A 45 -2.86 20.87 21.14
CA GLY A 45 -2.22 21.58 22.26
C GLY A 45 -0.85 21.02 22.63
N THR A 46 -0.42 21.23 23.86
CA THR A 46 0.75 20.51 24.41
C THR A 46 0.29 19.17 24.95
N ALA A 47 0.93 18.09 24.54
CA ALA A 47 0.62 16.74 24.97
C ALA A 47 1.87 15.90 25.12
N GLU A 48 1.80 14.88 25.97
CA GLU A 48 2.92 13.99 26.24
C GLU A 48 2.69 12.65 25.54
N VAL A 49 3.72 12.16 24.86
CA VAL A 49 3.77 10.84 24.25
C VAL A 49 4.45 9.90 25.25
N ARG A 50 3.73 8.87 25.67
CA ARG A 50 4.12 7.95 26.74
C ARG A 50 4.39 6.54 26.23
N THR A 51 5.06 5.73 27.03
CA THR A 51 5.38 4.33 26.70
C THR A 51 4.15 3.41 26.67
N CYS A 52 3.11 3.72 27.45
CA CYS A 52 1.84 2.99 27.51
C CYS A 52 0.64 3.94 27.63
N PRO A 53 -0.60 3.48 27.35
CA PRO A 53 -1.82 4.30 27.39
C PRO A 53 -2.30 4.56 28.82
N SER A 54 -1.46 5.21 29.63
CA SER A 54 -1.78 5.60 31.00
C SER A 54 -0.95 6.81 31.44
N MET A 55 -1.49 7.59 32.39
CA MET A 55 -0.85 8.78 32.95
C MET A 55 0.40 8.45 33.78
N TYR A 56 0.53 7.21 34.26
CA TYR A 56 1.65 6.76 35.10
C TYR A 56 2.85 6.23 34.30
N CYS A 57 2.69 6.09 32.98
CA CYS A 57 3.75 5.61 32.09
C CYS A 57 4.82 6.67 31.87
N GLU A 58 6.06 6.28 31.62
CA GLU A 58 7.14 7.22 31.31
C GLU A 58 6.83 8.08 30.07
N VAL A 59 7.17 9.37 30.14
CA VAL A 59 7.08 10.30 29.00
C VAL A 59 8.31 10.10 28.11
N ARG A 60 8.09 9.68 26.87
CA ARG A 60 9.15 9.62 25.85
C ARG A 60 9.46 10.97 25.26
N MET A 61 8.42 11.77 25.03
CA MET A 61 8.56 13.10 24.47
C MET A 61 7.32 13.95 24.71
N THR A 62 7.48 15.26 24.61
CA THR A 62 6.39 16.22 24.59
C THR A 62 6.19 16.73 23.17
N VAL A 63 4.96 16.67 22.68
CA VAL A 63 4.54 17.23 21.39
C VAL A 63 3.77 18.53 21.60
N TYR A 64 3.88 19.45 20.66
CA TYR A 64 3.28 20.76 20.73
C TYR A 64 2.18 20.94 19.69
N ARG A 65 1.37 21.99 19.88
CA ARG A 65 0.30 22.35 18.96
C ARG A 65 0.85 22.51 17.53
N GLY A 66 0.11 21.98 16.57
CA GLY A 66 0.47 22.05 15.14
C GLY A 66 1.43 20.96 14.67
N TRP A 67 1.98 20.15 15.58
CA TRP A 67 2.78 19.00 15.18
C TRP A 67 1.91 17.97 14.49
N GLN A 68 2.48 17.29 13.50
CA GLN A 68 1.85 16.18 12.82
C GLN A 68 2.24 14.86 13.48
N VAL A 69 1.22 14.06 13.72
CA VAL A 69 1.38 12.69 14.20
C VAL A 69 0.58 11.77 13.34
N ARG A 70 1.08 10.56 13.18
CA ARG A 70 0.44 9.51 12.45
C ARG A 70 -0.22 8.56 13.43
N VAL A 71 -1.52 8.39 13.33
CA VAL A 71 -2.30 7.56 14.24
C VAL A 71 -2.26 6.11 13.74
N LEU A 72 -1.84 5.20 14.62
CA LEU A 72 -1.82 3.76 14.37
C LEU A 72 -3.07 3.07 14.91
N GLY A 73 -3.71 3.64 15.93
CA GLY A 73 -4.92 3.11 16.51
C GLY A 73 -5.31 3.80 17.82
N TYR A 74 -6.38 3.32 18.44
CA TYR A 74 -6.92 3.87 19.67
C TYR A 74 -7.10 2.77 20.73
N ARG A 75 -6.85 3.12 21.99
CA ARG A 75 -7.07 2.24 23.15
C ARG A 75 -7.29 3.08 24.42
N ASP A 76 -8.34 2.79 25.18
CA ASP A 76 -8.60 3.38 26.50
C ASP A 76 -8.54 4.93 26.55
N GLY A 77 -8.96 5.61 25.48
CA GLY A 77 -8.90 7.08 25.39
C GLY A 77 -7.53 7.65 24.96
N TYR A 78 -6.59 6.78 24.60
CA TYR A 78 -5.30 7.12 24.02
C TYR A 78 -5.27 6.77 22.54
N ALA A 79 -4.55 7.57 21.78
CA ALA A 79 -4.13 7.27 20.41
C ALA A 79 -2.69 6.75 20.45
N GLU A 80 -2.45 5.61 19.82
CA GLU A 80 -1.10 5.19 19.48
C GLU A 80 -0.64 6.00 18.27
N VAL A 81 0.49 6.68 18.41
CA VAL A 81 0.97 7.62 17.41
C VAL A 81 2.46 7.46 17.12
N VAL A 82 2.83 7.83 15.90
CA VAL A 82 4.22 8.06 15.49
C VAL A 82 4.35 9.55 15.15
N VAL A 83 5.28 10.24 15.80
CA VAL A 83 5.51 11.66 15.52
C VAL A 83 6.29 11.80 14.22
N VAL A 84 5.75 12.57 13.26
CA VAL A 84 6.27 12.62 11.88
C VAL A 84 7.72 13.13 11.83
N ASN A 85 8.05 14.17 12.61
CA ASN A 85 9.39 14.78 12.57
C ASN A 85 10.47 13.95 13.27
N SER A 86 10.13 13.24 14.35
CA SER A 86 11.12 12.51 15.16
C SER A 86 11.08 10.99 14.96
N GLY A 87 10.03 10.46 14.34
CA GLY A 87 9.79 9.01 14.23
C GLY A 87 9.47 8.32 15.56
N VAL A 88 9.34 9.07 16.66
CA VAL A 88 9.09 8.50 17.98
C VAL A 88 7.67 7.96 18.05
N ARG A 89 7.57 6.68 18.42
CA ARG A 89 6.30 5.99 18.67
C ARG A 89 5.95 5.99 20.14
N GLY A 90 4.67 6.21 20.45
CA GLY A 90 4.11 6.04 21.78
C GLY A 90 2.62 6.35 21.84
N TRP A 91 2.13 6.60 23.04
CA TRP A 91 0.71 6.82 23.32
C TRP A 91 0.45 8.24 23.78
N MET A 92 -0.57 8.90 23.24
CA MET A 92 -1.00 10.21 23.72
C MET A 92 -2.52 10.26 23.87
N LEU A 93 -3.05 11.22 24.65
CA LEU A 93 -4.50 11.36 24.81
C LEU A 93 -5.18 11.67 23.47
N SER A 94 -6.18 10.87 23.07
CA SER A 94 -6.84 11.01 21.77
C SER A 94 -7.53 12.37 21.59
N ARG A 95 -8.06 12.94 22.68
CA ARG A 95 -8.68 14.28 22.72
C ARG A 95 -7.73 15.43 22.34
N MET A 96 -6.43 15.16 22.27
CA MET A 96 -5.42 16.14 21.88
C MET A 96 -5.19 16.16 20.36
N LEU A 97 -5.94 15.37 19.59
CA LEU A 97 -5.90 15.36 18.12
C LEU A 97 -7.13 16.08 17.56
N TYR A 98 -6.95 16.76 16.41
CA TYR A 98 -8.05 17.24 15.55
C TYR A 98 -8.56 16.15 14.64
#